data_AF-A0A327JIS4-F1
#
_entry.id   AF-A0A327JIS4-F1
#
_cell.length_a   1.000
_cell.length_b   1.000
_cell.length_c   1.000
_cell.angle_alpha   90.00
_cell.angle_beta   90.00
_cell.angle_gamma   90.00
#
_symmetry.space_group_name_H-M   'P 1'
#
loop_
_entity.id
_entity.type
_entity.pdbx_description
1 polymer ?
#
loop_
_entity_poly.entity_id
_entity_poly.type
_entity_poly.pdbx_seq_one_letter_code
_entity_poly.pdbx_strand_id
1 'polypeptide(L)'
;TSVGADLDHVAITYKATERLVISGTAGGADAVLESDDEYRARAQLSDEARPLFGLTPGGYEWRVRKLYGDRVKHVRTRKRPAGWLDLIVLARAGDGTPPETLIGDL
;
A
#
# COMPACT_ATOMS: atom_id res chain seq x y z
N THR A 1 -7.12 -17.68 10.42
CA THR A 1 -6.64 -16.42 9.83
C THR A 1 -7.54 -15.32 10.33
N SER A 2 -6.99 -14.22 10.87
CA SER A 2 -7.76 -13.07 11.37
C SER A 2 -8.43 -12.31 10.22
N VAL A 3 -9.66 -11.83 10.41
CA VAL A 3 -10.48 -11.14 9.39
C VAL A 3 -11.26 -9.97 10.01
N GLY A 4 -11.67 -9.01 9.18
CA GLY A 4 -12.45 -7.84 9.61
C GLY A 4 -11.86 -7.14 10.84
N ALA A 5 -12.70 -6.89 11.85
CA ALA A 5 -12.31 -6.19 13.08
C ALA A 5 -11.17 -6.85 13.88
N ASP A 6 -11.06 -8.19 13.83
CA ASP A 6 -9.95 -8.90 14.48
C ASP A 6 -8.61 -8.57 13.80
N LEU A 7 -8.61 -8.54 12.46
CA LEU A 7 -7.45 -8.10 11.69
C LEU A 7 -7.14 -6.62 11.95
N ASP A 8 -8.16 -5.77 12.05
CA ASP A 8 -7.99 -4.35 12.34
C ASP A 8 -7.29 -4.15 13.68
N HIS A 9 -7.73 -4.85 14.72
CA HIS A 9 -7.12 -4.78 16.05
C HIS A 9 -5.67 -5.27 16.06
N VAL A 10 -5.37 -6.38 15.39
CA VAL A 10 -4.00 -6.92 15.31
C VAL A 10 -3.07 -5.98 14.54
N ALA A 11 -3.51 -5.50 13.38
CA ALA A 11 -2.68 -4.66 12.51
C ALA A 11 -2.41 -3.27 13.12
N ILE A 12 -3.39 -2.65 13.79
CA ILE A 12 -3.14 -1.36 14.45
C ILE A 12 -2.20 -1.54 15.66
N THR A 13 -2.43 -2.55 16.49
CA THR A 13 -1.70 -2.76 17.74
C THR A 13 -0.24 -3.14 17.51
N TYR A 14 0.03 -4.05 16.58
CA TYR A 14 1.37 -4.62 16.41
C TYR A 14 2.13 -4.08 15.20
N LYS A 15 1.41 -3.59 14.18
CA LYS A 15 2.00 -3.14 12.91
C LYS A 15 1.82 -1.64 12.67
N ALA A 16 1.17 -0.91 13.58
CA ALA A 16 0.87 0.53 13.44
C ALA A 16 0.30 0.87 12.06
N THR A 17 -0.57 0.00 11.55
CA THR A 17 -1.11 0.07 10.19
C THR A 17 -2.63 0.10 10.31
N GLU A 18 -3.24 1.18 9.82
CA GLU A 18 -4.70 1.35 9.75
C GLU A 18 -5.23 0.90 8.38
N ARG A 19 -6.47 0.42 8.31
CA ARG A 19 -7.13 0.03 7.06
C ARG A 19 -7.39 1.24 6.17
N LEU A 20 -7.07 1.13 4.88
CA LEU A 20 -7.28 2.21 3.94
C LEU A 20 -8.73 2.29 3.46
N VAL A 21 -9.18 3.51 3.21
CA VAL A 21 -10.38 3.79 2.43
C VAL A 21 -9.95 3.92 0.96
N ILE A 22 -10.40 2.99 0.12
CA ILE A 22 -10.05 2.94 -1.30
C ILE A 22 -10.94 3.89 -2.11
N SER A 23 -12.22 3.97 -1.78
CA SER A 23 -13.12 5.00 -2.31
C SER A 23 -14.03 5.52 -1.20
N GLY A 24 -14.15 6.85 -1.10
CA GLY A 24 -15.00 7.50 -0.11
C GLY A 24 -16.49 7.34 -0.39
N THR A 25 -17.32 7.93 0.48
CA THR A 25 -18.79 7.82 0.47
C THR A 25 -19.51 8.72 -0.54
N ALA A 26 -18.84 9.09 -1.64
CA ALA A 26 -19.37 10.07 -2.57
C ALA A 26 -20.73 9.62 -3.15
N GLY A 27 -21.73 10.51 -3.10
CA GLY A 27 -23.06 10.23 -3.65
C GLY A 27 -23.95 9.32 -2.79
N GLY A 28 -23.63 9.11 -1.51
CA GLY A 28 -24.44 8.31 -0.59
C GLY A 28 -24.18 6.80 -0.66
N ALA A 29 -23.17 6.38 -1.43
CA ALA A 29 -22.65 5.01 -1.37
C ALA A 29 -21.78 4.81 -0.12
N ASP A 30 -21.73 3.58 0.37
CA ASP A 30 -20.80 3.21 1.45
C ASP A 30 -19.34 3.32 0.99
N ALA A 31 -18.45 3.62 1.93
CA ALA A 31 -17.02 3.66 1.65
C ALA A 31 -16.52 2.25 1.30
N VAL A 32 -15.72 2.15 0.24
CA VAL A 32 -15.03 0.90 -0.08
C VAL A 32 -13.72 0.88 0.67
N LEU A 33 -13.60 -0.07 1.58
CA LEU A 33 -12.37 -0.29 2.34
C LEU A 33 -11.42 -1.25 1.62
N GLU A 34 -10.14 -1.17 1.96
CA GLU A 34 -9.14 -2.14 1.54
C GLU A 34 -9.56 -3.56 1.98
N SER A 35 -9.34 -4.55 1.10
CA SER A 35 -9.67 -5.94 1.42
C SER A 35 -8.77 -6.49 2.52
N ASP A 36 -9.23 -7.53 3.23
CA ASP A 36 -8.45 -8.17 4.30
C ASP A 36 -7.09 -8.69 3.81
N ASP A 37 -7.01 -9.16 2.58
CA ASP A 37 -5.76 -9.68 2.02
C ASP A 37 -4.78 -8.57 1.65
N GLU A 38 -5.26 -7.50 1.03
CA GLU A 38 -4.44 -6.32 0.73
C GLU A 38 -3.93 -5.69 2.03
N TYR A 39 -4.82 -5.54 3.01
CA TYR A 39 -4.52 -4.97 4.33
C TYR A 39 -3.51 -5.81 5.10
N ARG A 40 -3.71 -7.14 5.17
CA ARG A 40 -2.77 -8.05 5.83
C ARG A 40 -1.39 -8.01 5.18
N ALA A 41 -1.33 -8.00 3.86
CA ALA A 41 -0.07 -7.91 3.14
C ALA A 41 0.66 -6.58 3.43
N ARG A 42 -0.08 -5.46 3.51
CA ARG A 42 0.51 -4.15 3.84
C ARG A 42 0.95 -4.08 5.30
N ALA A 43 0.16 -4.61 6.23
CA ALA A 43 0.52 -4.66 7.64
C ALA A 43 1.79 -5.51 7.88
N GLN A 44 2.01 -6.59 7.14
CA GLN A 44 3.26 -7.36 7.27
C GLN A 44 4.49 -6.59 6.77
N LEU A 45 4.34 -5.75 5.75
CA LEU A 45 5.41 -4.91 5.21
C LEU A 45 5.75 -3.69 6.10
N SER A 46 4.97 -3.37 7.13
CA SER A 46 5.21 -2.16 7.95
C SER A 46 6.58 -2.11 8.59
N ASP A 47 7.12 -3.28 8.94
CA ASP A 47 8.39 -3.39 9.65
C ASP A 47 9.58 -3.05 8.76
N GLU A 48 9.45 -3.27 7.45
CA GLU A 48 10.43 -2.92 6.41
C GLU A 48 10.54 -1.41 6.19
N ALA A 49 9.54 -0.64 6.63
CA ALA A 49 9.50 0.82 6.52
C ALA A 49 9.91 1.54 7.81
N ARG A 50 10.33 0.81 8.87
CA ARG A 50 10.72 1.41 10.14
C ARG A 50 12.06 2.16 9.99
N PRO A 51 12.18 3.40 10.52
CA PRO A 51 13.33 4.27 10.29
C PRO A 51 14.66 3.75 10.88
N LEU A 52 14.61 2.76 11.78
CA LEU A 52 15.79 2.27 12.51
C LEU A 52 16.82 1.54 11.62
N PHE A 53 16.39 0.97 10.49
CA PHE A 53 17.22 0.07 9.66
C PHE A 53 17.51 0.60 8.24
N GLY A 54 17.03 1.81 7.92
CA GLY A 54 16.98 2.31 6.55
C GLY A 54 15.83 1.67 5.76
N LEU A 55 15.36 2.36 4.71
CA LEU A 55 14.26 1.86 3.89
C LEU A 55 14.74 0.68 3.04
N THR A 56 14.23 -0.52 3.32
CA THR A 56 14.47 -1.69 2.48
C THR A 56 13.62 -1.62 1.22
N PRO A 57 13.82 -2.48 0.21
CA PRO A 57 12.93 -2.57 -0.93
C PRO A 57 11.45 -2.73 -0.53
N GLY A 58 11.15 -3.60 0.46
CA GLY A 58 9.79 -3.75 1.00
C GLY A 58 9.26 -2.47 1.67
N GLY A 59 10.15 -1.66 2.24
CA GLY A 59 9.79 -0.36 2.83
C GLY A 59 9.34 0.67 1.79
N TYR A 60 9.95 0.68 0.59
CA TYR A 60 9.46 1.50 -0.53
C TYR A 60 8.08 1.03 -0.98
N GLU A 61 7.88 -0.28 -1.12
CA GLU A 61 6.58 -0.85 -1.49
C GLU A 61 5.50 -0.48 -0.47
N TRP A 62 5.80 -0.61 0.82
CA TRP A 62 4.89 -0.23 1.88
C TRP A 62 4.53 1.25 1.83
N ARG A 63 5.53 2.13 1.63
CA ARG A 63 5.32 3.58 1.64
C ARG A 63 4.43 4.03 0.49
N VAL A 64 4.66 3.52 -0.72
CA VAL A 64 3.80 3.79 -1.88
C VAL A 64 2.39 3.28 -1.62
N ARG A 65 2.23 2.03 -1.15
CA ARG A 65 0.89 1.46 -0.87
C ARG A 65 0.16 2.18 0.26
N LYS A 66 0.88 2.72 1.25
CA LYS A 66 0.30 3.50 2.35
C LYS A 66 -0.21 4.86 1.86
N LEU A 67 0.59 5.57 1.07
CA LEU A 67 0.28 6.95 0.67
C LEU A 67 -0.69 7.02 -0.51
N TYR A 68 -0.64 6.03 -1.40
CA TYR A 68 -1.35 6.06 -2.68
C TYR A 68 -2.22 4.81 -2.90
N GLY A 69 -2.59 4.08 -1.85
CA GLY A 69 -3.31 2.80 -1.97
C GLY A 69 -4.73 2.90 -2.57
N ASP A 70 -5.30 4.10 -2.57
CA ASP A 70 -6.53 4.46 -3.28
C ASP A 70 -6.35 4.38 -4.81
N ARG A 71 -5.18 4.78 -5.32
CA ARG A 71 -4.83 4.80 -6.75
C ARG A 71 -3.93 3.65 -7.21
N VAL A 72 -3.10 3.12 -6.32
CA VAL A 72 -2.11 2.06 -6.55
C VAL A 72 -2.64 0.75 -5.97
N LYS A 73 -2.84 -0.23 -6.84
CA LYS A 73 -3.25 -1.58 -6.45
C LYS A 73 -2.06 -2.39 -5.94
N HIS A 74 -0.94 -2.32 -6.63
CA HIS A 74 0.27 -3.05 -6.28
C HIS A 74 1.51 -2.30 -6.74
N VAL A 75 2.62 -2.53 -6.04
CA VAL A 75 3.93 -2.01 -6.41
C VAL A 75 4.96 -3.09 -6.12
N ARG A 76 5.94 -3.23 -6.99
CA ARG A 76 7.06 -4.13 -6.80
C ARG A 76 8.36 -3.40 -7.05
N THR A 77 9.34 -3.67 -6.22
CA THR A 77 10.68 -3.13 -6.36
C THR A 77 11.57 -4.05 -7.21
N ARG A 78 12.43 -3.44 -8.01
CA ARG A 78 13.51 -4.14 -8.72
C ARG A 78 14.83 -3.42 -8.47
N LYS A 79 15.75 -4.11 -7.80
CA LYS A 79 17.10 -3.59 -7.58
C LYS A 79 17.88 -3.54 -8.90
N ARG A 80 18.60 -2.44 -9.12
CA ARG A 80 19.48 -2.21 -10.26
C ARG A 80 20.92 -1.96 -9.78
N PRO A 81 21.93 -2.10 -10.66
CA PRO A 81 23.30 -1.72 -10.33
C PRO A 81 23.41 -0.24 -9.91
N ALA A 82 24.52 0.12 -9.26
CA ALA A 82 24.81 1.50 -8.85
C ALA A 82 23.77 2.13 -7.91
N GLY A 83 23.08 1.33 -7.09
CA GLY A 83 22.16 1.83 -6.06
C GLY A 83 20.79 2.27 -6.58
N TRP A 84 20.49 2.04 -7.86
CA TRP A 84 19.20 2.34 -8.45
C TRP A 84 18.15 1.30 -8.02
N LEU A 85 16.90 1.76 -7.91
CA LEU A 85 15.73 0.94 -7.61
C LEU A 85 14.60 1.35 -8.55
N ASP A 86 14.09 0.40 -9.32
CA ASP A 86 12.91 0.64 -10.15
C ASP A 86 11.66 0.29 -9.33
N LEU A 87 10.64 1.15 -9.39
CA LEU A 87 9.30 0.89 -8.86
C LEU A 87 8.38 0.51 -10.02
N ILE A 88 7.88 -0.73 -10.01
CA ILE A 88 6.94 -1.24 -10.99
C ILE A 88 5.54 -1.10 -10.39
N VAL A 89 4.76 -0.16 -10.89
CA VAL A 89 3.47 0.25 -10.31
C VAL A 89 2.32 -0.28 -11.14
N LEU A 90 1.33 -0.86 -10.46
CA LEU A 90 0.05 -1.26 -11.02
C LEU A 90 -1.05 -0.36 -10.45
N ALA A 91 -1.71 0.40 -11.33
CA ALA A 91 -2.83 1.26 -10.94
C ALA A 91 -4.09 0.44 -10.66
N ARG A 92 -4.99 1.02 -9.84
CA ARG A 92 -6.28 0.41 -9.54
C ARG A 92 -7.34 0.71 -10.61
N ALA A 93 -7.24 1.85 -11.27
CA ALA A 93 -8.17 2.28 -12.31
C ALA A 93 -7.86 1.67 -13.68
N GLY A 94 -8.89 1.49 -14.51
CA GLY A 94 -8.75 1.10 -15.90
C GLY A 94 -8.11 -0.29 -16.09
N ASP A 95 -7.17 -0.39 -17.02
CA ASP A 95 -6.44 -1.61 -17.37
C ASP A 95 -5.20 -1.87 -16.48
N GLY A 96 -4.99 -1.03 -15.46
CA GLY A 96 -3.85 -1.10 -14.55
C GLY A 96 -2.66 -0.25 -14.98
N THR A 97 -2.72 0.42 -16.14
CA THR A 97 -1.68 1.37 -16.57
C THR A 97 -1.74 2.64 -15.69
N PRO A 98 -0.66 3.01 -14.99
CA PRO A 98 -0.65 4.23 -14.19
C PRO A 98 -0.68 5.48 -15.08
N PRO A 99 -1.58 6.45 -14.84
CA PRO A 99 -1.55 7.72 -15.55
C PRO A 99 -0.29 8.51 -15.19
N GLU A 100 0.20 9.37 -16.09
CA GLU A 100 1.40 10.18 -15.84
C GLU A 100 1.30 11.05 -14.58
N THR A 101 0.08 11.51 -14.25
CA THR A 101 -0.18 12.27 -13.02
C THR A 101 0.11 11.45 -11.76
N LEU A 102 -0.18 10.15 -11.76
CA LEU A 102 0.17 9.26 -10.64
C LEU A 102 1.68 9.05 -10.57
N ILE A 103 2.36 8.91 -11.70
CA ILE A 103 3.83 8.73 -11.72
C ILE A 103 4.54 9.99 -11.19
N GLY A 104 4.05 11.19 -11.54
CA GLY A 104 4.61 12.44 -11.03
C GLY A 104 4.38 12.68 -9.53
N ASP A 105 3.38 12.05 -8.93
CA ASP A 105 3.08 12.15 -7.50
C ASP A 105 3.94 11.22 -6.62
N LEU A 106 4.54 10.16 -7.19
CA LEU A 106 5.31 9.13 -6.47
C LEU A 106 6.75 9.58 -6.16
#